data_AF-A0A7C6GNH4-F1
#
_entry.id   AF-A0A7C6GNH4-F1
#
_cell.length_a   1.000
_cell.length_b   1.000
_cell.length_c   1.000
_cell.angle_alpha   90.00
_cell.angle_beta   90.00
_cell.angle_gamma   90.00
#
_symmetry.space_group_name_H-M   'P 1'
#
loop_
_entity.id
_entity.type
_entity.pdbx_description
1 polymer ?
#
loop_
_entity_poly.entity_id
_entity_poly.type
_entity_poly.pdbx_seq_one_letter_code
_entity_poly.pdbx_strand_id
1 'polypeptide(L)'
;MVEFSQREYLFPILRAVRVLPIDELALMAESLVNLTSFRRRVAIDENSFTVGGPIDVAVISKGDGFVWIKRKHYFNPELNHHFFRNYYENCERGESDEKA
;
A
#
# COMPACT_ATOMS: atom_id res chain seq x y z
N MET A 1 -3.46 28.42 22.80
CA MET A 1 -4.51 27.74 21.99
C MET A 1 -3.95 26.55 21.22
N VAL A 2 -2.82 26.69 20.49
CA VAL A 2 -2.17 25.57 19.77
C VAL A 2 -1.76 24.41 20.70
N GLU A 3 -1.25 24.71 21.90
CA GLU A 3 -0.85 23.69 22.89
C GLU A 3 -2.02 22.84 23.43
N PHE A 4 -3.22 23.43 23.56
CA PHE A 4 -4.40 22.71 24.04
C PHE A 4 -4.85 21.66 23.01
N SER A 5 -4.93 22.06 21.74
CA SER A 5 -5.28 21.15 20.64
C SER A 5 -4.31 19.98 20.53
N GLN A 6 -2.99 20.24 20.68
CA GLN A 6 -2.00 19.17 20.65
C GLN A 6 -2.16 18.18 21.82
N ARG A 7 -2.37 18.68 23.05
CA ARG A 7 -2.59 17.85 24.24
C ARG A 7 -3.82 16.97 24.16
N GLU A 8 -4.92 17.52 23.65
CA GLU A 8 -6.21 16.82 23.67
C GLU A 8 -6.41 15.86 22.50
N TYR A 9 -5.86 16.17 21.32
CA TYR A 9 -6.12 15.39 20.10
C TYR A 9 -4.89 14.68 19.55
N LEU A 10 -3.75 15.37 19.47
CA LEU A 10 -2.56 14.82 18.81
C LEU A 10 -1.82 13.79 19.68
N PHE A 11 -1.58 14.10 20.95
CA PHE A 11 -0.83 13.21 21.83
C PHE A 11 -1.52 11.87 22.13
N PRO A 12 -2.86 11.80 22.30
CA PRO A 12 -3.54 10.52 22.44
C PRO A 12 -3.40 9.62 21.20
N ILE A 13 -3.55 10.20 20.00
CA ILE A 13 -3.37 9.48 18.74
C ILE A 13 -1.93 8.95 18.63
N LEU A 14 -0.93 9.79 18.88
CA LEU A 14 0.47 9.35 18.85
C LEU A 14 0.76 8.24 19.88
N ARG A 15 0.15 8.30 21.07
CA ARG A 15 0.29 7.24 22.07
C ARG A 15 -0.34 5.93 21.60
N ALA A 16 -1.52 5.97 20.99
CA ALA A 16 -2.15 4.79 20.41
C ALA A 16 -1.27 4.18 19.32
N VAL A 17 -0.77 4.99 18.38
CA VAL A 17 0.10 4.53 17.27
C VAL A 17 1.35 3.80 17.77
N ARG A 18 1.92 4.20 18.91
CA ARG A 18 3.14 3.57 19.46
C ARG A 18 2.92 2.14 19.96
N VAL A 19 1.68 1.75 20.26
CA VAL A 19 1.36 0.42 20.78
C VAL A 19 0.60 -0.45 19.78
N LEU A 20 0.26 0.09 18.60
CA LEU A 20 -0.41 -0.66 17.56
C LEU A 20 0.48 -1.76 17.00
N PRO A 21 -0.07 -2.96 16.72
CA PRO A 21 0.63 -3.98 15.96
C PRO A 21 0.83 -3.54 14.49
N ILE A 22 1.72 -4.24 13.80
CA ILE A 22 2.21 -3.87 12.46
C ILE A 22 1.09 -3.87 11.41
N ASP A 23 0.15 -4.81 11.52
CA ASP A 23 -1.03 -4.93 10.67
C ASP A 23 -1.99 -3.75 10.85
N GLU A 24 -2.29 -3.37 12.09
CA GLU A 24 -3.15 -2.22 12.38
C GLU A 24 -2.49 -0.89 11.95
N LEU A 25 -1.17 -0.77 12.08
CA LEU A 25 -0.43 0.39 11.60
C LEU A 25 -0.55 0.54 10.08
N ALA A 26 -0.49 -0.56 9.34
CA ALA A 26 -0.68 -0.58 7.89
C ALA A 26 -2.10 -0.14 7.49
N LEU A 27 -3.13 -0.62 8.21
CA LEU A 27 -4.53 -0.21 7.99
C LEU A 27 -4.77 1.28 8.30
N MET A 28 -4.14 1.79 9.36
CA MET A 28 -4.21 3.21 9.69
C MET A 28 -3.57 4.06 8.59
N ALA A 29 -2.41 3.67 8.08
CA ALA A 29 -1.74 4.36 6.97
C ALA A 29 -2.62 4.42 5.72
N GLU A 30 -3.26 3.30 5.34
CA GLU A 30 -4.22 3.26 4.24
C GLU A 30 -5.38 4.24 4.47
N SER A 31 -5.96 4.22 5.66
CA SER A 31 -7.12 5.06 6.02
C SER A 31 -6.80 6.55 5.95
N LEU A 32 -5.59 6.97 6.36
CA LEU A 32 -5.16 8.37 6.29
C LEU A 32 -4.99 8.87 4.84
N VAL A 33 -4.44 8.03 3.96
CA VAL A 33 -4.31 8.34 2.53
C VAL A 33 -5.70 8.42 1.89
N ASN A 34 -6.60 7.50 2.23
CA ASN A 34 -8.00 7.54 1.80
C ASN A 34 -8.72 8.80 2.29
N LEU A 35 -8.55 9.19 3.56
CA LEU A 35 -9.17 10.38 4.13
C LEU A 35 -8.68 11.65 3.43
N THR A 36 -7.39 11.73 3.13
CA THR A 36 -6.81 12.87 2.39
C THR A 36 -7.36 12.92 0.97
N SER A 37 -7.44 11.77 0.31
CA SER A 37 -8.01 11.63 -1.04
C SER A 37 -9.47 12.05 -1.08
N PHE A 38 -10.25 11.62 -0.09
CA PHE A 38 -11.66 11.98 0.06
C PHE A 38 -11.83 13.48 0.34
N ARG A 39 -11.08 14.03 1.29
CA ARG A 39 -11.13 15.46 1.62
C ARG A 39 -10.86 16.32 0.39
N ARG A 40 -9.89 15.97 -0.44
CA ARG A 40 -9.56 16.70 -1.68
C ARG A 40 -10.67 16.61 -2.73
N ARG A 41 -11.28 15.42 -2.88
CA ARG A 41 -12.43 15.23 -3.78
C ARG A 41 -13.63 16.07 -3.37
N VAL A 42 -13.91 16.17 -2.07
CA VAL A 42 -15.05 16.94 -1.53
C VAL A 42 -14.79 18.44 -1.52
N ALA A 43 -13.54 18.87 -1.32
CA ALA A 43 -13.19 20.29 -1.23
C ALA A 43 -13.28 21.08 -2.54
N ILE A 44 -13.71 20.45 -3.67
CA ILE A 44 -13.76 21.07 -5.02
C ILE A 44 -12.44 21.79 -5.33
N ASP A 45 -11.32 21.18 -4.92
CA ASP A 45 -9.99 21.70 -5.21
C ASP A 45 -9.52 21.03 -6.50
N GLU A 46 -9.92 21.63 -7.63
CA GLU A 46 -9.77 21.09 -9.00
C GLU A 46 -8.32 20.75 -9.37
N ASN A 47 -7.34 21.23 -8.60
CA ASN A 47 -5.91 21.11 -8.85
C ASN A 47 -5.19 19.96 -8.11
N SER A 48 -5.85 19.11 -7.32
CA SER A 48 -5.13 18.18 -6.41
C SER A 48 -5.44 16.67 -6.51
N PHE A 49 -5.65 16.14 -7.72
CA PHE A 49 -5.67 14.68 -7.95
C PHE A 49 -4.29 14.01 -7.82
N THR A 50 -3.56 14.25 -6.71
CA THR A 50 -2.20 13.71 -6.49
C THR A 50 -2.20 12.33 -5.83
N VAL A 51 -3.37 11.83 -5.45
CA VAL A 51 -3.60 10.45 -4.98
C VAL A 51 -4.88 9.93 -5.63
N GLY A 52 -4.73 9.22 -6.74
CA GLY A 52 -5.83 8.68 -7.54
C GLY A 52 -5.52 7.26 -7.98
N GLY A 53 -6.24 6.29 -7.43
CA GLY A 53 -6.01 4.87 -7.72
C GLY A 53 -6.04 4.00 -6.46
N PRO A 54 -5.78 2.69 -6.62
CA PRO A 54 -5.66 1.77 -5.50
C PRO A 54 -4.44 2.10 -4.65
N ILE A 55 -4.58 1.95 -3.33
CA ILE A 55 -3.52 2.22 -2.36
C ILE A 55 -2.83 0.89 -2.03
N ASP A 56 -1.54 0.84 -2.30
CA ASP A 56 -0.67 -0.27 -1.92
C ASP A 56 0.09 0.10 -0.64
N VAL A 57 0.19 -0.86 0.29
CA VAL A 57 0.81 -0.68 1.60
C VAL A 57 1.87 -1.77 1.80
N ALA A 58 3.09 -1.33 2.09
CA ALA A 58 4.20 -2.18 2.50
C ALA A 58 4.69 -1.78 3.88
N VAL A 59 5.21 -2.77 4.61
CA VAL A 59 5.91 -2.59 5.88
C VAL A 59 7.37 -2.98 5.69
N ILE A 60 8.26 -2.23 6.36
CA ILE A 60 9.67 -2.61 6.52
C ILE A 60 9.94 -2.76 8.02
N SER A 61 10.26 -3.97 8.44
CA SER A 61 10.62 -4.28 9.83
C SER A 61 12.01 -4.92 9.89
N LYS A 62 12.70 -4.83 11.04
CA LYS A 62 14.01 -5.48 11.23
C LYS A 62 13.90 -7.02 11.23
N GLY A 63 12.75 -7.56 11.64
CA GLY A 63 12.52 -9.01 11.71
C GLY A 63 12.16 -9.61 10.35
N ASP A 64 11.22 -8.98 9.65
CA ASP A 64 10.57 -9.54 8.47
C ASP A 64 11.09 -8.94 7.16
N GLY A 65 11.88 -7.87 7.24
CA GLY A 65 12.33 -7.13 6.05
C GLY A 65 11.17 -6.37 5.40
N PHE A 66 11.19 -6.30 4.06
CA PHE A 66 10.17 -5.63 3.26
C PHE A 66 9.03 -6.60 2.91
N VAL A 67 7.81 -6.25 3.32
CA VAL A 67 6.61 -7.08 3.13
C VAL A 67 5.46 -6.22 2.60
N TRP A 68 4.81 -6.65 1.52
CA TRP A 68 3.54 -6.06 1.08
C TRP A 68 2.40 -6.57 1.96
N ILE A 69 1.75 -5.67 2.71
CA ILE A 69 0.56 -5.99 3.50
C ILE A 69 -0.69 -5.95 2.62
N LYS A 70 -0.74 -4.98 1.71
CA LYS A 70 -1.84 -4.83 0.74
C LYS A 70 -1.27 -4.37 -0.57
N ARG A 71 -1.52 -5.09 -1.65
CA ARG A 71 -1.08 -4.71 -2.99
C ARG A 71 -2.15 -5.04 -4.01
N LYS A 72 -2.40 -4.13 -4.94
CA LYS A 72 -3.24 -4.38 -6.09
C LYS A 72 -2.51 -5.37 -7.01
N HIS A 73 -2.94 -6.62 -6.95
CA HIS A 73 -2.59 -7.58 -7.98
C HIS A 73 -3.35 -7.26 -9.26
N TYR A 74 -2.66 -7.26 -10.41
CA TYR A 74 -3.28 -6.99 -11.70
C TYR A 74 -4.43 -7.97 -12.00
N PHE A 75 -4.29 -9.21 -11.58
CA PHE A 75 -5.35 -10.21 -11.48
C PHE A 75 -5.02 -11.24 -10.38
N ASN A 76 -6.03 -11.93 -9.84
CA ASN A 76 -5.80 -13.07 -8.95
C ASN A 76 -5.12 -14.18 -9.77
N PRO A 77 -3.95 -14.69 -9.34
CA PRO A 77 -3.27 -15.77 -10.04
C PRO A 77 -4.17 -16.97 -10.34
N GLU A 78 -5.08 -17.29 -9.41
CA GLU A 78 -5.99 -18.43 -9.49
C GLU A 78 -6.99 -18.35 -10.65
N LEU A 79 -7.35 -17.13 -11.07
CA LEU A 79 -8.33 -16.91 -12.13
C LEU A 79 -7.71 -16.94 -13.52
N ASN A 80 -6.39 -16.83 -13.63
CA ASN A 80 -5.68 -16.67 -14.90
C ASN A 80 -4.44 -17.58 -14.97
N HIS A 81 -4.61 -18.87 -14.67
CA HIS A 81 -3.52 -19.86 -14.71
C HIS A 81 -2.78 -19.90 -16.06
N HIS A 82 -3.49 -19.67 -17.17
CA HIS A 82 -2.90 -19.64 -18.52
C HIS A 82 -1.85 -18.55 -18.68
N PHE A 83 -1.99 -17.40 -18.03
CA PHE A 83 -1.02 -16.32 -18.11
C PHE A 83 0.34 -16.77 -17.54
N PHE A 84 0.34 -17.38 -16.35
CA PHE A 84 1.59 -17.84 -15.72
C PHE A 84 2.25 -18.96 -16.51
N ARG A 85 1.46 -19.92 -17.01
CA ARG A 85 1.98 -21.02 -17.84
C ARG A 85 2.76 -20.47 -19.04
N ASN A 86 2.13 -19.59 -19.81
CA ASN A 86 2.74 -19.04 -21.03
C ASN A 86 3.92 -18.10 -20.72
N TYR A 87 3.87 -17.37 -19.60
CA TYR A 87 4.94 -16.45 -19.21
C TYR A 87 6.20 -17.20 -18.77
N TYR A 88 6.07 -18.28 -18.00
CA TYR A 88 7.22 -19.08 -17.53
C TYR A 88 7.75 -20.04 -18.60
N GLU A 89 6.90 -20.63 -19.47
CA GLU A 89 7.35 -21.50 -20.58
C GLU A 89 8.21 -20.75 -21.61
N ASN A 90 7.95 -19.45 -21.82
CA ASN A 90 8.77 -18.63 -22.73
C ASN A 90 10.12 -18.23 -22.12
N CYS A 91 10.27 -18.24 -20.80
CA CYS A 91 11.58 -18.03 -20.15
C CYS A 91 12.51 -19.23 -20.36
N GLU A 92 12.00 -20.47 -20.29
CA GLU A 92 12.82 -21.68 -20.52
C GLU A 92 13.25 -21.84 -21.99
N ARG A 93 12.45 -21.33 -22.93
CA ARG A 93 12.84 -21.26 -24.35
C ARG A 93 13.99 -20.29 -24.61
N GLY A 94 14.04 -19.16 -23.90
CA GLY A 94 15.12 -18.17 -24.05
C GLY A 94 16.50 -18.68 -23.63
N GLU A 95 16.58 -19.58 -22.65
CA GLU A 95 17.86 -20.18 -22.23
C GLU A 95 18.39 -21.27 -23.20
N SER A 96 17.52 -21.78 -24.07
CA SER A 96 17.85 -22.80 -25.07
C SER A 96 18.50 -22.19 -26.32
N ASP A 97 18.14 -20.95 -26.65
CA ASP A 97 18.59 -20.25 -27.87
C ASP A 97 19.92 -19.49 -27.70
N GLU A 98 20.42 -19.33 -26.47
CA GLU A 98 21.71 -18.66 -26.17
C GLU A 98 22.89 -19.66 -26.01
N LYS A 99 22.65 -20.96 -26.17
CA LYS A 99 23.67 -22.03 -26.14
C LYS A 99 23.92 -22.72 -27.48
N ALA A 100 23.57 -22.07 -28.60
CA ALA A 100 23.86 -22.55 -29.95
C ALA A 100 24.94 -21.70 -30.64
#